data_AF-A0A2S9JSY3-F1
#
_entry.id   AF-A0A2S9JSY3-F1
#
_cell.length_a   1.000
_cell.length_b   1.000
_cell.length_c   1.000
_cell.angle_alpha   90.00
_cell.angle_beta   90.00
_cell.angle_gamma   90.00
#
_symmetry.space_group_name_H-M   'P 1'
#
loop_
_entity.id
_entity.type
_entity.pdbx_description
1 polymer ?
#
loop_
_entity_poly.entity_id
_entity_poly.type
_entity_poly.pdbx_seq_one_letter_code
_entity_poly.pdbx_strand_id
1 'polypeptide(L)'
;MRWFTIFRKSKDTQHAAEAPPVNAETVSANSKPQLNGASIHDGQGIFLIYNYLQQDFETRGYNDALTSPDEGYRNDNIKLIKYDLEILIHQVRTYHDSLMKDIEFHIHSRERAGLIDLVDELRIKQSDLLDHIEKVKAFEQAVQTNTGLCERAILSYKRGFMKGMASITQAYLLTKKF
;
A
#
# COMPACT_ATOMS: atom_id res chain seq x y z
N MET A 1 -82.01 -27.26 9.70
CA MET A 1 -81.32 -26.82 10.93
C MET A 1 -80.56 -25.54 10.57
N ARG A 2 -81.16 -24.34 10.62
CA ARG A 2 -81.31 -23.47 11.80
C ARG A 2 -80.08 -23.57 12.70
N TRP A 3 -79.18 -22.58 12.67
CA TRP A 3 -79.06 -21.51 13.67
C TRP A 3 -78.11 -20.41 13.17
N PHE A 4 -78.51 -19.18 13.42
CA PHE A 4 -77.80 -17.92 13.22
C PHE A 4 -76.79 -17.71 14.36
N THR A 5 -75.70 -16.98 14.10
CA THR A 5 -75.44 -15.74 14.86
C THR A 5 -74.48 -14.80 14.13
N ILE A 6 -74.95 -13.57 13.98
CA ILE A 6 -74.24 -12.35 13.61
C ILE A 6 -73.69 -11.74 14.91
N PHE A 7 -72.48 -11.18 14.89
CA PHE A 7 -72.13 -10.07 15.78
C PHE A 7 -71.35 -8.99 15.03
N ARG A 8 -71.60 -7.73 15.42
CA ARG A 8 -71.46 -6.48 14.65
C ARG A 8 -70.49 -5.52 15.34
N LYS A 9 -69.75 -4.73 14.54
CA LYS A 9 -69.08 -3.41 14.82
C LYS A 9 -67.91 -3.45 15.83
N SER A 10 -66.89 -2.58 15.80
CA SER A 10 -66.63 -1.29 15.11
C SER A 10 -65.11 -0.99 15.08
N LYS A 11 -64.72 -0.05 14.19
CA LYS A 11 -63.40 0.60 14.02
C LYS A 11 -62.67 0.96 15.32
N ASP A 12 -61.35 0.81 15.36
CA ASP A 12 -60.40 1.95 15.34
C ASP A 12 -58.92 1.50 15.42
N THR A 13 -58.10 2.10 14.54
CA THR A 13 -56.79 2.72 14.87
C THR A 13 -55.51 1.87 15.08
N GLN A 14 -54.52 2.21 14.22
CA GLN A 14 -53.05 2.30 14.43
C GLN A 14 -52.07 1.17 14.04
N HIS A 15 -50.99 1.66 13.44
CA HIS A 15 -49.77 1.06 12.90
C HIS A 15 -49.04 0.06 13.81
N ALA A 16 -48.48 -0.99 13.21
CA ALA A 16 -47.18 -1.54 13.59
C ALA A 16 -46.54 -2.28 12.39
N ALA A 17 -45.24 -2.12 12.24
CA ALA A 17 -44.40 -2.59 11.14
C ALA A 17 -44.08 -4.09 11.22
N GLU A 18 -43.93 -4.74 10.06
CA GLU A 18 -43.29 -6.05 9.96
C GLU A 18 -42.38 -6.06 8.72
N ALA A 19 -41.09 -6.28 8.93
CA ALA A 19 -40.05 -6.33 7.89
C ALA A 19 -39.96 -7.73 7.28
N PRO A 20 -39.71 -7.88 5.96
CA PRO A 20 -39.44 -9.18 5.37
C PRO A 20 -37.99 -9.66 5.65
N PRO A 21 -37.73 -10.98 5.63
CA PRO A 21 -36.52 -11.58 6.21
C PRO A 21 -35.29 -11.45 5.30
N VAL A 22 -34.13 -11.34 5.94
CA VAL A 22 -32.80 -11.23 5.33
C VAL A 22 -32.36 -12.63 4.87
N ASN A 23 -32.30 -12.86 3.56
CA ASN A 23 -31.57 -13.99 3.00
C ASN A 23 -30.08 -13.65 2.95
N ALA A 24 -29.28 -14.44 3.67
CA ALA A 24 -27.83 -14.44 3.58
C ALA A 24 -27.36 -15.11 2.27
N GLU A 25 -26.17 -14.71 1.84
CA GLU A 25 -25.36 -15.27 0.73
C GLU A 25 -25.62 -14.74 -0.68
N THR A 26 -24.97 -13.62 -1.00
CA THR A 26 -24.05 -13.52 -2.17
C THR A 26 -23.08 -12.36 -1.92
N VAL A 27 -21.94 -12.64 -1.28
CA VAL A 27 -20.81 -11.68 -1.26
C VAL A 27 -20.15 -11.77 -2.62
N SER A 28 -20.58 -10.89 -3.54
CA SER A 28 -19.96 -10.75 -4.86
C SER A 28 -18.61 -10.04 -4.68
N ALA A 29 -17.53 -10.78 -4.95
CA ALA A 29 -16.17 -10.30 -4.98
C ALA A 29 -15.96 -9.38 -6.20
N ASN A 30 -16.34 -8.11 -6.09
CA ASN A 30 -15.82 -7.06 -6.96
C ASN A 30 -16.03 -5.66 -6.36
N SER A 31 -15.44 -5.39 -5.20
CA SER A 31 -15.24 -4.01 -4.76
C SER A 31 -13.98 -3.47 -5.41
N LYS A 32 -14.13 -2.61 -6.43
CA LYS A 32 -13.07 -1.67 -6.83
C LYS A 32 -12.56 -0.97 -5.56
N PRO A 33 -11.24 -0.77 -5.38
CA PRO A 33 -10.74 -0.05 -4.22
C PRO A 33 -11.27 1.38 -4.29
N GLN A 34 -12.29 1.68 -3.48
CA GLN A 34 -12.68 3.05 -3.19
C GLN A 34 -11.61 3.61 -2.27
N LEU A 35 -10.94 4.65 -2.73
CA LEU A 35 -10.01 5.46 -1.95
C LEU A 35 -10.80 6.24 -0.90
N ASN A 36 -11.26 5.54 0.14
CA ASN A 36 -11.76 6.18 1.35
C ASN A 36 -10.55 6.61 2.17
N GLY A 37 -10.32 7.91 2.25
CA GLY A 37 -9.16 8.56 2.87
C GLY A 37 -9.06 8.41 4.40
N ALA A 38 -9.05 7.19 4.91
CA ALA A 38 -8.73 6.85 6.29
C ALA A 38 -8.41 5.35 6.45
N SER A 39 -7.27 4.90 5.92
CA SER A 39 -6.52 3.78 6.51
C SER A 39 -5.04 3.97 6.26
N ILE A 40 -4.30 4.26 7.33
CA ILE A 40 -2.85 4.52 7.33
C ILE A 40 -2.04 3.23 7.16
N HIS A 41 -2.65 2.06 6.88
CA HIS A 41 -1.91 0.79 6.74
C HIS A 41 -2.30 -0.10 5.54
N ASP A 42 -3.06 0.41 4.56
CA ASP A 42 -3.57 -0.42 3.45
C ASP A 42 -2.60 -0.59 2.27
N GLY A 43 -1.29 -0.70 2.54
CA GLY A 43 -0.30 -0.96 1.48
C GLY A 43 -0.27 0.09 0.36
N GLN A 44 -0.62 1.34 0.66
CA GLN A 44 -0.67 2.45 -0.29
C GLN A 44 0.30 3.58 0.11
N GLY A 45 0.58 4.47 -0.84
CA GLY A 45 1.44 5.64 -0.63
C GLY A 45 2.84 5.26 -0.16
N ILE A 46 3.38 6.00 0.81
CA ILE A 46 4.76 5.85 1.29
C ILE A 46 5.13 4.44 1.77
N PHE A 47 4.16 3.66 2.26
CA PHE A 47 4.42 2.30 2.74
C PHE A 47 4.85 1.34 1.62
N LEU A 48 4.49 1.61 0.36
CA LEU A 48 4.99 0.85 -0.78
C LEU A 48 6.51 0.94 -0.89
N ILE A 49 7.08 2.13 -0.66
CA ILE A 49 8.53 2.36 -0.67
C ILE A 49 9.20 1.60 0.47
N TYR A 50 8.65 1.69 1.69
CA TYR A 50 9.18 0.96 2.83
C TYR A 50 9.13 -0.56 2.62
N ASN A 51 8.00 -1.08 2.15
CA ASN A 51 7.82 -2.51 1.89
C ASN A 51 8.84 -3.03 0.87
N TYR A 52 9.10 -2.25 -0.20
CA TYR A 52 10.14 -2.59 -1.17
C TYR A 52 11.53 -2.62 -0.53
N LEU A 53 11.89 -1.58 0.23
CA LEU A 53 13.20 -1.47 0.89
C LEU A 53 13.44 -2.51 1.99
N GLN A 54 12.37 -3.10 2.53
CA GLN A 54 12.42 -4.17 3.53
C GLN A 54 12.54 -5.57 2.95
N GLN A 55 12.48 -5.72 1.62
CA GLN A 55 12.66 -7.02 0.97
C GLN A 55 14.03 -7.63 1.29
N ASP A 56 14.11 -8.96 1.25
CA ASP A 56 15.34 -9.70 1.48
C ASP A 56 16.26 -9.68 0.24
N PHE A 57 16.92 -8.54 0.05
CA PHE A 57 17.91 -8.36 -1.00
C PHE A 57 19.15 -9.22 -0.79
N GLU A 58 19.46 -9.65 0.44
CA GLU A 58 20.62 -10.50 0.68
C GLU A 58 20.41 -11.90 0.11
N THR A 59 19.28 -12.54 0.40
CA THR A 59 18.96 -13.85 -0.17
C THR A 59 18.87 -13.77 -1.70
N ARG A 60 18.29 -12.68 -2.24
CA ARG A 60 18.28 -12.44 -3.69
C ARG A 60 19.71 -12.40 -4.26
N GLY A 61 20.59 -11.59 -3.68
CA GLY A 61 21.98 -11.50 -4.13
C GLY A 61 22.74 -12.82 -4.03
N TYR A 62 22.49 -13.60 -2.96
CA TYR A 62 23.06 -14.93 -2.80
C TYR A 62 22.67 -15.87 -3.94
N ASN A 63 21.37 -15.96 -4.25
CA ASN A 63 20.86 -16.81 -5.32
C ASN A 63 21.34 -16.36 -6.71
N ASP A 64 21.40 -15.04 -6.93
CA ASP A 64 21.90 -14.47 -8.18
C ASP A 64 23.36 -14.85 -8.43
N ALA A 65 24.22 -14.84 -7.41
CA ALA A 65 25.60 -15.30 -7.52
C ALA A 65 25.72 -16.80 -7.85
N LEU A 66 24.84 -17.64 -7.29
CA LEU A 66 24.79 -19.07 -7.62
C LEU A 66 24.37 -19.33 -9.07
N THR A 67 23.64 -18.38 -9.68
CA THR A 67 23.15 -18.47 -11.06
C THR A 67 24.17 -17.90 -12.05
N SER A 68 24.66 -16.69 -11.81
CA SER A 68 25.68 -16.02 -12.63
C SER A 68 26.69 -15.29 -11.72
N PRO A 69 27.88 -15.87 -11.51
CA PRO A 69 28.87 -15.35 -10.55
C PRO A 69 29.71 -14.18 -11.08
N ASP A 70 29.29 -13.48 -12.14
CA ASP A 70 30.06 -12.40 -12.75
C ASP A 70 29.69 -11.00 -12.21
N GLU A 71 30.68 -10.10 -12.19
CA GLU A 71 30.49 -8.73 -11.72
C GLU A 71 29.57 -7.90 -12.62
N GLY A 72 29.46 -8.24 -13.90
CA GLY A 72 28.54 -7.55 -14.83
C GLY A 72 27.09 -7.75 -14.40
N TYR A 73 26.69 -9.00 -14.23
CA TYR A 73 25.37 -9.41 -13.76
C TYR A 73 25.03 -8.79 -12.41
N ARG A 74 25.97 -8.82 -11.45
CA ARG A 74 25.82 -8.17 -10.15
C ARG A 74 25.52 -6.67 -10.29
N ASN A 75 26.31 -5.96 -11.10
CA ASN A 75 26.18 -4.52 -11.27
C ASN A 75 24.88 -4.13 -11.96
N ASP A 76 24.43 -4.91 -12.93
CA ASP A 76 23.16 -4.66 -13.61
C ASP A 76 21.97 -4.90 -12.68
N ASN A 77 21.99 -5.95 -11.85
CA ASN A 77 20.96 -6.15 -10.83
C ASN A 77 20.93 -5.03 -9.77
N ILE A 78 22.08 -4.46 -9.40
CA ILE A 78 22.12 -3.27 -8.53
C ILE A 78 21.41 -2.07 -9.20
N LYS A 79 21.60 -1.88 -10.51
CA LYS A 79 20.89 -0.81 -11.24
C LYS A 79 19.39 -1.09 -11.27
N LEU A 80 18.97 -2.33 -11.54
CA LEU A 80 17.55 -2.71 -11.53
C LEU A 80 16.90 -2.44 -10.18
N ILE A 81 17.56 -2.82 -9.07
CA ILE A 81 17.06 -2.53 -7.72
C ILE A 81 16.81 -1.02 -7.51
N LYS A 82 17.69 -0.17 -8.05
CA LYS A 82 17.51 1.29 -7.98
C LYS A 82 16.38 1.77 -8.87
N TYR A 83 16.32 1.33 -10.12
CA TYR A 83 15.27 1.74 -11.05
C TYR A 83 13.87 1.34 -10.56
N ASP A 84 13.73 0.13 -10.01
CA ASP A 84 12.47 -0.32 -9.41
C ASP A 84 12.05 0.58 -8.24
N LEU A 85 13.02 1.01 -7.41
CA LEU A 85 12.78 1.96 -6.33
C LEU A 85 12.39 3.36 -6.85
N GLU A 86 13.07 3.88 -7.87
CA GLU A 86 12.74 5.16 -8.51
C GLU A 86 11.32 5.15 -9.08
N ILE A 87 10.93 4.07 -9.75
CA ILE A 87 9.58 3.87 -10.27
C ILE A 87 8.56 3.95 -9.14
N LEU A 88 8.78 3.22 -8.04
CA LEU A 88 7.89 3.23 -6.88
C LEU A 88 7.77 4.62 -6.25
N ILE A 89 8.88 5.34 -6.11
CA ILE A 89 8.88 6.70 -5.57
C ILE A 89 8.06 7.64 -6.47
N HIS A 90 8.22 7.57 -7.79
CA HIS A 90 7.44 8.38 -8.74
C HIS A 90 5.94 8.05 -8.71
N GLN A 91 5.58 6.78 -8.57
CA GLN A 91 4.19 6.37 -8.42
C GLN A 91 3.56 6.95 -7.16
N VAL A 92 4.26 6.82 -6.03
CA VAL A 92 3.78 7.34 -4.73
C VAL A 92 3.68 8.85 -4.73
N ARG A 93 4.65 9.55 -5.32
CA ARG A 93 4.58 11.01 -5.49
C ARG A 93 3.35 11.41 -6.30
N THR A 94 3.15 10.79 -7.45
CA THR A 94 2.00 11.08 -8.33
C THR A 94 0.67 10.86 -7.60
N TYR A 95 0.59 9.78 -6.81
CA TYR A 95 -0.58 9.48 -5.97
C TYR A 95 -0.83 10.59 -4.94
N HIS A 96 0.20 11.02 -4.21
CA HIS A 96 0.07 12.08 -3.20
C HIS A 96 -0.25 13.45 -3.81
N ASP A 97 0.32 13.79 -4.97
CA ASP A 97 0.01 15.02 -5.70
C ASP A 97 -1.47 15.06 -6.13
N SER A 98 -2.03 13.93 -6.56
CA SER A 98 -3.47 13.82 -6.88
C SER A 98 -4.32 14.00 -5.63
N LEU A 99 -3.98 13.28 -4.55
CA LEU A 99 -4.72 13.33 -3.29
C LEU A 99 -4.72 14.74 -2.67
N MET A 100 -3.61 15.49 -2.81
CA MET A 100 -3.51 16.87 -2.34
C MET A 100 -4.55 17.76 -3.03
N LYS A 101 -4.64 17.69 -4.36
CA LYS A 101 -5.61 18.46 -5.15
C LYS A 101 -7.05 18.14 -4.75
N ASP A 102 -7.35 16.87 -4.50
CA ASP A 102 -8.68 16.44 -4.06
C ASP A 102 -9.03 16.99 -2.67
N ILE A 103 -8.08 16.94 -1.72
CA ILE A 103 -8.26 17.52 -0.38
C ILE A 103 -8.47 19.04 -0.47
N GLU A 104 -7.65 19.76 -1.25
CA GLU A 104 -7.78 21.20 -1.45
C GLU A 104 -9.13 21.58 -2.04
N PHE A 105 -9.59 20.84 -3.06
CA PHE A 105 -10.91 21.03 -3.64
C PHE A 105 -12.03 20.85 -2.60
N HIS A 106 -11.93 19.82 -1.76
CA HIS A 106 -12.91 19.57 -0.71
C HIS A 106 -12.88 20.63 0.40
N ILE A 107 -11.70 21.09 0.82
CA ILE A 107 -11.56 22.22 1.76
C ILE A 107 -12.32 23.44 1.22
N HIS A 108 -12.00 23.88 0.00
CA HIS A 108 -12.63 25.05 -0.61
C HIS A 108 -14.15 24.89 -0.78
N SER A 109 -14.62 23.70 -1.16
CA SER A 109 -16.04 23.43 -1.32
C SER A 109 -16.80 23.49 0.01
N ARG A 110 -16.20 22.99 1.10
CA ARG A 110 -16.86 22.88 2.41
C ARG A 110 -16.79 24.19 3.18
N GLU A 111 -15.71 24.93 3.02
CA GLU A 111 -15.55 26.30 3.54
C GLU A 111 -16.64 27.23 3.00
N ARG A 112 -16.89 27.20 1.68
CA ARG A 112 -18.00 27.97 1.06
C ARG A 112 -19.39 27.57 1.57
N ALA A 113 -19.55 26.33 2.03
CA ALA A 113 -20.79 25.83 2.60
C ALA A 113 -20.92 26.11 4.12
N GLY A 114 -19.92 26.72 4.76
CA GLY A 114 -19.91 27.00 6.19
C GLY A 114 -19.69 25.77 7.07
N LEU A 115 -19.17 24.66 6.52
CA LEU A 115 -18.97 23.40 7.24
C LEU A 115 -17.60 23.39 7.95
N ILE A 116 -17.46 24.25 8.97
CA ILE A 116 -16.18 24.55 9.63
C ILE A 116 -15.51 23.29 10.21
N ASP A 117 -16.23 22.48 10.98
CA ASP A 117 -15.65 21.27 11.61
C ASP A 117 -15.05 20.30 10.57
N LEU A 118 -15.71 20.16 9.42
CA LEU A 118 -15.23 19.30 8.34
C LEU A 118 -14.02 19.91 7.61
N VAL A 119 -13.96 21.24 7.49
CA VAL A 119 -12.79 21.93 6.97
C VAL A 119 -11.59 21.70 7.87
N ASP A 120 -11.77 21.80 9.19
CA ASP A 120 -10.69 21.57 10.15
C ASP A 120 -10.19 20.12 10.09
N GLU A 121 -11.09 19.13 9.99
CA GLU A 121 -10.69 17.73 9.79
C GLU A 121 -9.88 17.55 8.50
N LEU A 122 -10.31 18.16 7.39
CA LEU A 122 -9.61 18.08 6.11
C LEU A 122 -8.23 18.76 6.16
N ARG A 123 -8.09 19.87 6.89
CA ARG A 123 -6.78 20.54 7.08
C ARG A 123 -5.80 19.69 7.88
N ILE A 124 -6.28 18.94 8.87
CA ILE A 124 -5.43 17.97 9.59
C ILE A 124 -4.92 16.90 8.62
N LYS A 125 -5.81 16.31 7.82
CA LYS A 125 -5.42 15.32 6.80
C LYS A 125 -4.47 15.90 5.75
N GLN A 126 -4.66 17.17 5.37
CA GLN A 126 -3.75 17.89 4.48
C GLN A 126 -2.34 18.00 5.08
N SER A 127 -2.25 18.34 6.37
CA SER A 127 -0.99 18.42 7.10
C SER A 127 -0.26 17.07 7.10
N ASP A 128 -0.96 15.97 7.42
CA ASP A 128 -0.37 14.63 7.40
C ASP A 128 0.12 14.24 5.99
N LEU A 129 -0.64 14.60 4.95
CA LEU A 129 -0.25 14.36 3.57
C LEU A 129 1.00 15.16 3.17
N LEU A 130 1.13 16.41 3.63
CA LEU A 130 2.34 17.21 3.40
C LEU A 130 3.57 16.53 4.03
N ASP A 131 3.45 16.03 5.25
CA ASP A 131 4.53 15.29 5.91
C ASP A 131 4.93 14.03 5.13
N HIS A 132 3.95 13.33 4.53
CA HIS A 132 4.23 12.19 3.65
C HIS A 132 4.96 12.61 2.37
N ILE A 133 4.55 13.72 1.74
CA ILE A 133 5.21 14.27 0.55
C ILE A 133 6.66 14.63 0.85
N GLU A 134 6.94 15.26 2.00
CA GLU A 134 8.31 15.61 2.39
C GLU A 134 9.18 14.36 2.59
N LYS A 135 8.65 13.29 3.19
CA LYS A 135 9.37 12.02 3.29
C LYS A 135 9.62 11.38 1.91
N VAL A 136 8.68 11.47 0.98
CA VAL A 136 8.88 10.98 -0.40
C VAL A 136 9.97 11.77 -1.12
N LYS A 137 10.03 13.09 -0.94
CA LYS A 137 11.15 13.91 -1.45
C LYS A 137 12.49 13.49 -0.85
N ALA A 138 12.53 13.17 0.45
CA ALA A 138 13.74 12.65 1.07
C ALA A 138 14.19 11.32 0.44
N PHE A 139 13.25 10.43 0.08
CA PHE A 139 13.56 9.22 -0.67
C PHE A 139 14.11 9.50 -2.07
N GLU A 140 13.51 10.44 -2.83
CA GLU A 140 14.03 10.87 -4.14
C GLU A 140 15.49 11.33 -4.04
N GLN A 141 15.80 12.18 -3.06
CA GLN A 141 17.17 12.68 -2.84
C GLN A 141 18.14 11.57 -2.40
N ALA A 142 17.69 10.66 -1.53
CA ALA A 142 18.50 9.55 -1.06
C ALA A 142 18.89 8.60 -2.21
N VAL A 143 17.98 8.36 -3.16
CA VAL A 143 18.28 7.53 -4.33
C VAL A 143 19.28 8.21 -5.26
N GLN A 144 19.11 9.51 -5.54
CA GLN A 144 20.04 10.28 -6.38
C GLN A 144 21.46 10.35 -5.81
N THR A 145 21.57 10.49 -4.48
CA THR A 145 22.86 10.55 -3.78
C THR A 145 23.42 9.18 -3.41
N ASN A 146 22.65 8.10 -3.62
CA ASN A 146 22.99 6.73 -3.20
C ASN A 146 23.24 6.57 -1.69
N THR A 147 22.42 7.24 -0.87
CA THR A 147 22.56 7.25 0.59
C THR A 147 21.33 6.66 1.28
N GLY A 148 21.40 6.50 2.60
CA GLY A 148 20.25 6.19 3.44
C GLY A 148 19.68 4.78 3.21
N LEU A 149 18.35 4.67 3.14
CA LEU A 149 17.70 3.35 3.06
C LEU A 149 17.90 2.65 1.71
N CYS A 150 18.12 3.40 0.62
CA CYS A 150 18.50 2.84 -0.67
C CYS A 150 19.87 2.15 -0.59
N GLU A 151 20.83 2.79 0.08
CA GLU A 151 22.17 2.23 0.30
C GLU A 151 22.11 0.90 1.06
N ARG A 152 21.26 0.81 2.11
CA ARG A 152 21.03 -0.44 2.84
C ARG A 152 20.64 -1.59 1.91
N ALA A 153 19.67 -1.39 1.02
CA ALA A 153 19.20 -2.43 0.10
C ALA A 153 20.34 -2.91 -0.82
N ILE A 154 21.12 -1.96 -1.36
CA ILE A 154 22.27 -2.24 -2.23
C ILE A 154 23.37 -3.00 -1.46
N LEU A 155 23.70 -2.58 -0.24
CA LEU A 155 24.69 -3.25 0.59
C LEU A 155 24.27 -4.67 0.95
N SER A 156 22.98 -4.85 1.27
CA SER A 156 22.39 -6.16 1.54
C SER A 156 22.53 -7.09 0.34
N TYR A 157 22.17 -6.62 -0.86
CA TYR A 157 22.35 -7.35 -2.12
C TYR A 157 23.81 -7.73 -2.36
N LYS A 158 24.73 -6.75 -2.26
CA LYS A 158 26.17 -6.97 -2.44
C LYS A 158 26.72 -8.02 -1.48
N ARG A 159 26.31 -7.98 -0.21
CA ARG A 159 26.70 -8.95 0.82
C ARG A 159 26.22 -10.35 0.45
N GLY A 160 24.97 -10.49 0.06
CA GLY A 160 24.40 -11.75 -0.42
C GLY A 160 25.19 -12.34 -1.57
N PHE A 161 25.45 -11.53 -2.59
CA PHE A 161 26.23 -11.93 -3.76
C PHE A 161 27.62 -12.45 -3.38
N MET A 162 28.34 -11.73 -2.52
CA MET A 162 29.64 -12.17 -2.02
C MET A 162 29.57 -13.50 -1.26
N LYS A 163 28.51 -13.73 -0.48
CA LYS A 163 28.30 -15.02 0.21
C LYS A 163 28.08 -16.16 -0.79
N GLY A 164 27.32 -15.92 -1.86
CA GLY A 164 27.12 -16.91 -2.93
C GLY A 164 28.43 -17.27 -3.62
N MET A 165 29.25 -16.27 -3.97
CA MET A 165 30.59 -16.47 -4.53
C MET A 165 31.51 -17.29 -3.63
N ALA A 166 31.52 -16.98 -2.32
CA ALA A 166 32.29 -17.72 -1.34
C ALA A 166 31.83 -19.19 -1.26
N SER A 167 30.52 -19.43 -1.30
CA SER A 167 29.94 -20.78 -1.29
C SER A 167 30.36 -21.60 -2.52
N ILE A 168 30.32 -21.01 -3.73
CA ILE A 168 30.79 -21.67 -4.96
C ILE A 168 32.27 -22.05 -4.83
N THR A 169 33.09 -21.12 -4.34
CA THR A 169 34.53 -21.35 -4.16
C THR A 169 34.79 -22.46 -3.16
N GLN A 170 34.09 -22.44 -2.02
CA GLN A 170 34.22 -23.47 -0.98
C GLN A 170 33.82 -24.85 -1.52
N ALA A 171 32.70 -24.95 -2.25
CA ALA A 171 32.26 -26.20 -2.85
C ALA A 171 33.32 -26.73 -3.84
N TYR A 172 33.83 -25.88 -4.72
CA TYR A 172 34.88 -26.24 -5.67
C TYR A 172 36.15 -26.77 -4.95
N LEU A 173 36.63 -26.06 -3.93
CA LEU A 173 37.81 -26.46 -3.16
C LEU A 173 37.62 -27.80 -2.42
N LEU A 174 36.44 -28.04 -1.84
CA LEU A 174 36.13 -29.29 -1.14
C LEU A 174 36.01 -30.49 -2.07
N THR A 175 35.57 -30.28 -3.32
CA THR A 175 35.49 -31.37 -4.31
C THR A 175 36.85 -31.73 -4.93
N LYS A 176 37.85 -30.85 -4.82
CA LYS A 176 39.18 -31.09 -5.40
C LYS A 176 40.01 -31.97 -4.44
N LYS A 177 40.17 -33.24 -4.78
CA LYS A 177 41.20 -34.09 -4.15
C LYS A 177 42.58 -33.60 -4.59
N PHE A 178 43.41 -33.20 -3.64
CA PHE A 178 44.84 -32.97 -3.84
C PHE A 178 45.60 -34.29 -3.80
#